data_AF-A0A8J4T801-F1
#
_entry.id   AF-A0A8J4T801-F1
#
_cell.length_a   1.000
_cell.length_b   1.000
_cell.length_c   1.000
_cell.angle_alpha   90.00
_cell.angle_beta   90.00
_cell.angle_gamma   90.00
#
_symmetry.space_group_name_H-M   'P 1'
#
loop_
_entity.id
_entity.type
_entity.pdbx_description
1 polymer ?
#
loop_
_entity_poly.entity_id
_entity_poly.type
_entity_poly.pdbx_seq_one_letter_code
_entity_poly.pdbx_strand_id
1 'polypeptide(L)'
;MRLKGHTQEEISKALEVASAAEAVFESGFTKGFERLDAVRAKYRNEPWYKDVHGNYTHFILPYTAAEAREKFKDSLPGTPFRYDPMPTLRAVKTPQLWILGEDDLEAPSAETSRRIKTLIVEGKPITLALFPHAEHGMTEYEIASNGERVSTRYAPGYFAMMRDFARNGRLSGSYGSRAVVEPKTHPAVEDR
;
A
#
# COMPACT_ATOMS: atom_id res chain seq x y z
N MET A 1 13.57 -4.28 2.65
CA MET A 1 14.33 -5.48 2.23
C MET A 1 14.92 -5.36 0.82
N ARG A 2 14.13 -5.44 -0.27
CA ARG A 2 14.66 -5.47 -1.66
C ARG A 2 15.61 -4.31 -2.00
N LEU A 3 15.25 -3.07 -1.63
CA LEU A 3 16.08 -1.89 -1.89
C LEU A 3 17.44 -1.92 -1.17
N LYS A 4 17.57 -2.73 -0.11
CA LYS A 4 18.82 -2.93 0.64
C LYS A 4 19.67 -4.09 0.06
N GLY A 5 19.28 -4.64 -1.09
CA GLY A 5 20.04 -5.69 -1.78
C GLY A 5 19.84 -7.11 -1.25
N HIS A 6 18.88 -7.34 -0.35
CA HIS A 6 18.60 -8.68 0.15
C HIS A 6 18.09 -9.63 -0.93
N THR A 7 18.51 -10.88 -0.83
CA THR A 7 18.13 -11.97 -1.73
C THR A 7 16.66 -12.34 -1.58
N GLN A 8 16.11 -13.04 -2.57
CA GLN A 8 14.73 -13.51 -2.50
C GLN A 8 14.52 -14.52 -1.36
N GLU A 9 15.54 -15.30 -0.99
CA GLU A 9 15.48 -16.22 0.14
C GLU A 9 15.35 -15.47 1.48
N GLU A 10 16.18 -14.45 1.70
CA GLU A 10 16.12 -13.60 2.89
C GLU A 10 14.79 -12.86 2.97
N ILE A 11 14.28 -12.35 1.83
CA ILE A 11 12.96 -11.73 1.76
C ILE A 11 11.86 -12.72 2.15
N SER A 12 11.92 -13.96 1.67
CA SER A 12 10.94 -15.00 2.04
C SER A 12 10.98 -15.32 3.54
N LYS A 13 12.17 -15.38 4.15
CA LYS A 13 12.32 -15.55 5.61
C LYS A 13 11.75 -14.35 6.38
N ALA A 14 12.00 -13.12 5.90
CA ALA A 14 11.42 -11.92 6.49
C ALA A 14 9.88 -11.88 6.37
N LEU A 15 9.31 -12.38 5.28
CA LEU A 15 7.87 -12.52 5.12
C LEU A 15 7.26 -13.55 6.08
N GLU A 16 8.01 -14.60 6.48
CA GLU A 16 7.59 -15.53 7.54
C GLU A 16 7.45 -14.79 8.88
N VAL A 17 8.40 -13.91 9.21
CA VAL A 17 8.35 -13.06 10.40
C VAL A 17 7.15 -12.10 10.34
N ALA A 18 6.95 -11.43 9.20
CA ALA A 18 5.84 -10.52 9.00
C ALA A 18 4.48 -11.23 9.15
N SER A 19 4.32 -12.41 8.54
CA SER A 19 3.11 -13.21 8.66
C SER A 19 2.78 -13.61 10.11
N ALA A 20 3.81 -13.91 10.92
CA ALA A 20 3.59 -14.22 12.34
C ALA A 20 3.18 -12.98 13.15
N ALA A 21 3.77 -11.81 12.88
CA ALA A 21 3.39 -10.56 13.52
C ALA A 21 1.98 -10.11 13.13
N GLU A 22 1.59 -10.29 11.86
CA GLU A 22 0.24 -10.04 11.37
C GLU A 22 -0.80 -10.90 12.09
N ALA A 23 -0.51 -12.17 12.35
CA ALA A 23 -1.43 -13.03 13.10
C ALA A 23 -1.66 -12.55 14.54
N VAL A 24 -0.63 -11.99 15.19
CA VAL A 24 -0.77 -11.35 16.51
C VAL A 24 -1.69 -10.13 16.42
N PHE A 25 -1.42 -9.25 15.45
CA PHE A 25 -2.22 -8.05 15.23
C PHE A 25 -3.68 -8.36 14.89
N GLU A 26 -3.92 -9.30 13.96
CA GLU A 26 -5.23 -9.78 13.54
C GLU A 26 -6.05 -10.32 14.72
N SER A 27 -5.37 -10.94 15.71
CA SER A 27 -6.02 -11.44 16.93
C SER A 27 -6.32 -10.36 17.97
N GLY A 28 -5.98 -9.09 17.72
CA GLY A 28 -6.03 -8.03 18.72
C GLY A 28 -5.08 -8.29 19.89
N PHE A 29 -3.87 -8.81 19.61
CA PHE A 29 -2.86 -9.15 20.62
C PHE A 29 -3.31 -10.22 21.65
N THR A 30 -4.31 -11.05 21.32
CA THR A 30 -4.76 -12.12 22.22
C THR A 30 -4.04 -13.44 21.98
N LYS A 31 -3.69 -13.75 20.71
CA LYS A 31 -3.11 -15.03 20.26
C LYS A 31 -1.91 -14.80 19.33
N GLY A 32 -1.29 -15.88 18.86
CA GLY A 32 -0.25 -15.84 17.81
C GLY A 32 1.20 -15.63 18.29
N PHE A 33 1.41 -15.29 19.57
CA PHE A 33 2.75 -15.01 20.11
C PHE A 33 3.70 -16.21 20.07
N GLU A 34 3.23 -17.44 20.30
CA GLU A 34 4.09 -18.64 20.23
C GLU A 34 4.75 -18.78 18.85
N ARG A 35 3.97 -18.56 17.78
CA ARG A 35 4.48 -18.57 16.41
C ARG A 35 5.47 -17.41 16.18
N LEU A 36 5.15 -16.21 16.68
CA LEU A 36 6.03 -15.05 16.56
C LEU A 36 7.37 -15.26 17.28
N ASP A 37 7.34 -15.83 18.48
CA ASP A 37 8.55 -16.10 19.26
C ASP A 37 9.40 -17.21 18.63
N ALA A 38 8.76 -18.23 18.04
CA ALA A 38 9.47 -19.26 17.29
C ALA A 38 10.24 -18.69 16.08
N VAL A 39 9.61 -17.83 15.27
CA VAL A 39 10.27 -17.22 14.10
C VAL A 39 11.32 -16.18 14.51
N ARG A 40 11.10 -15.44 15.60
CA ARG A 40 12.12 -14.58 16.22
C ARG A 40 13.34 -15.40 16.61
N ALA A 41 13.13 -16.50 17.33
CA ALA A 41 14.24 -17.34 17.79
C ALA A 41 15.03 -17.95 16.63
N LYS A 42 14.33 -18.32 15.55
CA LYS A 42 14.92 -18.86 14.33
C LYS A 42 15.80 -17.85 13.59
N TYR A 43 15.39 -16.59 13.50
CA TYR A 43 16.01 -15.62 12.59
C TYR A 43 16.71 -14.42 13.23
N ARG A 44 16.57 -14.18 14.54
CA ARG A 44 17.10 -12.96 15.20
C ARG A 44 18.60 -12.70 15.00
N ASN A 45 19.38 -13.74 14.73
CA ASN A 45 20.83 -13.65 14.54
C ASN A 45 21.24 -13.50 13.07
N GLU A 46 20.28 -13.52 12.14
CA GLU A 46 20.54 -13.36 10.72
C GLU A 46 20.88 -11.89 10.41
N PRO A 47 21.86 -11.60 9.54
CA PRO A 47 22.27 -10.22 9.24
C PRO A 47 21.15 -9.31 8.70
N TRP A 48 20.20 -9.91 7.96
CA TRP A 48 19.06 -9.21 7.36
C TRP A 48 17.93 -8.91 8.36
N TYR A 49 17.94 -9.52 9.55
CA TYR A 49 16.83 -9.43 10.50
C TYR A 49 16.58 -7.99 10.98
N LYS A 50 17.66 -7.21 11.13
CA LYS A 50 17.60 -5.78 11.48
C LYS A 50 16.84 -4.93 10.46
N ASP A 51 16.71 -5.41 9.23
CA ASP A 51 16.10 -4.68 8.12
C ASP A 51 14.61 -5.02 7.93
N VAL A 52 14.05 -5.88 8.79
CA VAL A 52 12.61 -6.21 8.82
C VAL A 52 11.83 -5.00 9.33
N HIS A 53 11.30 -4.22 8.39
CA HIS A 53 10.64 -2.95 8.66
C HIS A 53 9.43 -2.73 7.73
N GLY A 54 8.31 -3.40 7.98
CA GLY A 54 7.10 -3.26 7.16
C GLY A 54 5.82 -3.68 7.87
N ASN A 55 4.70 -3.08 7.44
CA ASN A 55 3.36 -3.24 8.00
C ASN A 55 3.35 -3.04 9.52
N TYR A 56 2.85 -4.02 10.28
CA TYR A 56 2.82 -4.00 11.74
C TYR A 56 4.07 -4.60 12.40
N THR A 57 4.85 -5.34 11.62
CA THR A 57 5.97 -6.17 12.10
C THR A 57 6.98 -5.34 12.89
N HIS A 58 7.37 -4.18 12.36
CA HIS A 58 8.40 -3.35 12.97
C HIS A 58 8.08 -2.91 14.41
N PHE A 59 6.82 -2.55 14.69
CA PHE A 59 6.46 -2.07 16.02
C PHE A 59 6.03 -3.20 16.97
N ILE A 60 5.69 -4.39 16.46
CA ILE A 60 5.39 -5.55 17.32
C ILE A 60 6.69 -6.25 17.72
N LEU A 61 7.64 -6.36 16.79
CA LEU A 61 8.88 -7.11 16.96
C LEU A 61 9.68 -6.83 18.24
N PRO A 62 9.76 -5.59 18.76
CA PRO A 62 10.53 -5.29 19.97
C PRO A 62 9.90 -5.81 21.27
N TYR A 63 8.61 -6.16 21.28
CA TYR A 63 7.87 -6.44 22.51
C TYR A 63 7.68 -7.94 22.77
N THR A 64 7.77 -8.32 24.05
CA THR A 64 7.26 -9.59 24.55
C THR A 64 5.72 -9.63 24.47
N ALA A 65 5.14 -10.81 24.65
CA ALA A 65 3.68 -10.96 24.66
C ALA A 65 2.99 -10.12 25.75
N ALA A 66 3.58 -10.03 26.94
CA ALA A 66 3.03 -9.25 28.05
C ALA A 66 3.09 -7.74 27.75
N GLU A 67 4.23 -7.25 27.27
CA GLU A 67 4.40 -5.84 26.92
C GLU A 67 3.49 -5.43 25.76
N ALA A 68 3.39 -6.25 24.72
CA ALA A 68 2.53 -5.96 23.58
C ALA A 68 1.04 -5.90 23.99
N ARG A 69 0.58 -6.85 24.82
CA ARG A 69 -0.80 -6.83 25.33
C ARG A 69 -1.10 -5.56 26.12
N GLU A 70 -0.20 -5.17 27.02
CA GLU A 70 -0.41 -3.96 27.81
C GLU A 70 -0.35 -2.69 26.95
N LYS A 71 0.65 -2.60 26.07
CA LYS A 71 0.87 -1.43 25.22
C LYS A 71 -0.28 -1.21 24.23
N PHE A 72 -0.84 -2.30 23.70
CA PHE A 72 -1.85 -2.25 22.62
C PHE A 72 -3.27 -2.62 23.09
N LYS A 73 -3.53 -2.71 24.40
CA LYS A 73 -4.85 -3.10 24.94
C LYS A 73 -6.02 -2.22 24.45
N ASP A 74 -5.76 -0.94 24.22
CA ASP A 74 -6.75 0.05 23.76
C ASP A 74 -6.62 0.33 22.25
N SER A 75 -5.77 -0.42 21.54
CA SER A 75 -5.54 -0.24 20.12
C SER A 75 -6.62 -0.95 19.30
N LEU A 76 -7.14 -0.27 18.28
CA LEU A 76 -7.87 -0.84 17.13
C LEU A 76 -9.26 -1.46 17.43
N PRO A 77 -10.23 -0.69 17.96
CA PRO A 77 -11.61 -1.14 17.94
C PRO A 77 -12.14 -1.21 16.49
N GLY A 78 -12.54 -2.41 16.05
CA GLY A 78 -13.52 -2.60 14.98
C GLY A 78 -13.04 -2.52 13.52
N THR A 79 -11.74 -2.40 13.24
CA THR A 79 -11.26 -2.41 11.83
C THR A 79 -11.10 -3.86 11.33
N PRO A 80 -11.82 -4.29 10.27
CA PRO A 80 -11.72 -5.65 9.75
C PRO A 80 -10.38 -5.90 9.05
N PHE A 81 -9.49 -6.68 9.66
CA PHE A 81 -8.16 -7.00 9.13
C PHE A 81 -8.19 -7.70 7.76
N ARG A 82 -9.23 -8.50 7.50
CA ARG A 82 -9.41 -9.28 6.26
C ARG A 82 -10.54 -8.75 5.38
N TYR A 83 -10.72 -7.43 5.36
CA TYR A 83 -11.75 -6.84 4.49
C TYR A 83 -11.42 -7.06 3.01
N ASP A 84 -12.38 -7.62 2.26
CA ASP A 84 -12.32 -7.64 0.81
C ASP A 84 -13.01 -6.39 0.24
N PRO A 85 -12.26 -5.46 -0.41
CA PRO A 85 -12.86 -4.27 -0.99
C PRO A 85 -13.55 -4.53 -2.32
N MET A 86 -13.34 -5.69 -2.96
CA MET A 86 -13.78 -5.92 -4.34
C MET A 86 -15.31 -5.86 -4.54
N PRO A 87 -16.16 -6.37 -3.64
CA PRO A 87 -17.61 -6.20 -3.77
C PRO A 87 -18.02 -4.72 -3.82
N THR A 88 -17.45 -3.89 -2.96
CA THR A 88 -17.70 -2.44 -2.91
C THR A 88 -17.22 -1.76 -4.19
N LEU A 89 -16.00 -2.05 -4.63
CA LEU A 89 -15.43 -1.46 -5.84
C LEU A 89 -16.23 -1.85 -7.10
N ARG A 90 -16.75 -3.08 -7.18
CA ARG A 90 -17.63 -3.51 -8.28
C ARG A 90 -18.99 -2.81 -8.25
N ALA A 91 -19.46 -2.35 -7.10
CA ALA A 91 -20.74 -1.64 -6.98
C ALA A 91 -20.65 -0.14 -7.35
N VAL A 92 -19.45 0.40 -7.56
CA VAL A 92 -19.24 1.82 -7.89
C VAL A 92 -19.92 2.20 -9.21
N LYS A 93 -20.69 3.29 -9.16
CA LYS A 93 -21.33 3.94 -10.31
C LYS A 93 -20.87 5.40 -10.49
N THR A 94 -20.31 5.99 -9.45
CA THR A 94 -19.77 7.36 -9.49
C THR A 94 -18.39 7.36 -10.15
N PRO A 95 -18.07 8.32 -11.03
CA PRO A 95 -16.72 8.53 -11.52
C PRO A 95 -15.70 8.64 -10.37
N GLN A 96 -14.64 7.84 -10.43
CA GLN A 96 -13.56 7.88 -9.44
C GLN A 96 -12.22 8.07 -10.10
N LEU A 97 -11.36 8.86 -9.46
CA LEU A 97 -9.96 8.97 -9.80
C LEU A 97 -9.12 8.29 -8.72
N TRP A 98 -8.34 7.30 -9.13
CA TRP A 98 -7.35 6.61 -8.30
C TRP A 98 -5.97 7.10 -8.72
N ILE A 99 -5.25 7.73 -7.80
CA ILE A 99 -3.88 8.20 -8.01
C ILE A 99 -2.96 7.42 -7.09
N LEU A 100 -1.97 6.74 -7.66
CA LEU A 100 -1.05 5.89 -6.92
C LEU A 100 0.41 6.26 -7.23
N GLY A 101 1.26 6.19 -6.22
CA GLY A 101 2.72 6.25 -6.39
C GLY A 101 3.27 4.90 -6.81
N GLU A 102 4.13 4.87 -7.84
CA GLU A 102 4.77 3.61 -8.28
C GLU A 102 5.78 3.07 -7.25
N ASP A 103 6.33 3.95 -6.42
CA ASP A 103 7.41 3.62 -5.49
C ASP A 103 6.95 3.47 -4.02
N ASP A 104 5.64 3.56 -3.75
CA ASP A 104 5.06 3.49 -2.40
C ASP A 104 5.47 2.20 -1.65
N LEU A 105 6.31 2.35 -0.63
CA LEU A 105 6.78 1.24 0.21
C LEU A 105 5.83 0.88 1.35
N GLU A 106 4.94 1.79 1.75
CA GLU A 106 3.99 1.58 2.85
C GLU A 106 2.72 0.87 2.35
N ALA A 107 2.23 1.26 1.18
CA ALA A 107 1.09 0.69 0.48
C ALA A 107 1.45 0.35 -0.97
N PRO A 108 2.21 -0.73 -1.23
CA PRO A 108 2.65 -1.11 -2.57
C PRO A 108 1.51 -1.15 -3.60
N SER A 109 1.62 -0.29 -4.60
CA SER A 109 0.51 0.02 -5.52
C SER A 109 0.24 -1.04 -6.59
N ALA A 110 1.10 -2.04 -6.75
CA ALA A 110 1.03 -3.01 -7.85
C ALA A 110 -0.27 -3.84 -7.84
N GLU A 111 -0.67 -4.38 -6.68
CA GLU A 111 -1.89 -5.20 -6.58
C GLU A 111 -3.16 -4.34 -6.72
N THR A 112 -3.17 -3.16 -6.11
CA THR A 112 -4.25 -2.17 -6.30
C THR A 112 -4.39 -1.80 -7.77
N SER A 113 -3.29 -1.44 -8.43
CA SER A 113 -3.27 -1.10 -9.86
C SER A 113 -3.82 -2.21 -10.73
N ARG A 114 -3.43 -3.46 -10.46
CA ARG A 114 -3.92 -4.63 -11.19
C ARG A 114 -5.44 -4.77 -11.05
N ARG A 115 -5.96 -4.73 -9.82
CA ARG A 115 -7.41 -4.84 -9.55
C ARG A 115 -8.21 -3.69 -10.16
N ILE A 116 -7.72 -2.45 -10.03
CA ILE A 116 -8.36 -1.27 -10.62
C ILE A 116 -8.38 -1.39 -12.15
N LYS A 117 -7.29 -1.78 -12.80
CA LYS A 117 -7.27 -2.01 -14.25
C LYS A 117 -8.29 -3.06 -14.68
N THR A 118 -8.47 -4.15 -13.92
CA THR A 118 -9.54 -5.12 -14.18
C THR A 118 -10.92 -4.48 -14.13
N LEU A 119 -11.21 -3.66 -13.11
CA LEU A 119 -12.51 -2.97 -12.99
C LEU A 119 -12.76 -1.98 -14.14
N ILE A 120 -11.72 -1.29 -14.62
CA ILE A 120 -11.79 -0.41 -15.79
C ILE A 120 -12.17 -1.21 -17.05
N VAL A 121 -11.56 -2.39 -17.24
CA VAL A 121 -11.90 -3.30 -18.34
C VAL A 121 -13.33 -3.82 -18.22
N GLU A 122 -13.82 -4.07 -17.00
CA GLU A 122 -15.22 -4.42 -16.70
C GLU A 122 -16.21 -3.25 -16.87
N GLY A 123 -15.75 -2.08 -17.34
CA GLY A 123 -16.59 -0.92 -17.64
C GLY A 123 -16.94 -0.06 -16.43
N LYS A 124 -16.22 -0.19 -15.31
CA LYS A 124 -16.42 0.71 -14.16
C LYS A 124 -15.91 2.11 -14.49
N PRO A 125 -16.57 3.17 -13.99
CA PRO A 125 -16.19 4.56 -14.27
C PRO A 125 -15.01 4.98 -13.39
N ILE A 126 -13.89 4.27 -13.52
CA ILE A 126 -12.69 4.48 -12.73
C ILE A 126 -11.57 4.94 -13.66
N THR A 127 -10.89 6.02 -13.29
CA THR A 127 -9.65 6.47 -13.92
C THR A 127 -8.50 6.12 -12.99
N LEU A 128 -7.44 5.51 -13.52
CA LEU A 128 -6.22 5.20 -12.77
C LEU A 128 -5.05 6.03 -13.30
N ALA A 129 -4.36 6.73 -12.41
CA ALA A 129 -3.11 7.41 -12.69
C ALA A 129 -1.98 6.85 -11.82
N LEU A 130 -0.84 6.55 -12.47
CA LEU A 130 0.39 6.12 -11.81
C LEU A 130 1.45 7.21 -11.95
N PHE A 131 1.93 7.71 -10.81
CA PHE A 131 3.02 8.69 -10.77
C PHE A 131 4.34 7.96 -10.56
N PRO A 132 5.29 8.10 -11.50
CA PRO A 132 6.62 7.54 -11.34
C PRO A 132 7.32 8.29 -10.22
N HIS A 133 8.25 7.63 -9.52
CA HIS A 133 9.07 8.25 -8.48
C HIS A 133 8.31 8.88 -7.31
N ALA A 134 7.03 8.54 -7.15
CA ALA A 134 6.20 8.98 -6.04
C ALA A 134 6.06 7.86 -5.00
N GLU A 135 6.31 8.22 -3.75
CA GLU A 135 6.18 7.41 -2.54
C GLU A 135 4.81 7.56 -1.90
N HIS A 136 4.65 6.95 -0.73
CA HIS A 136 3.51 7.20 0.15
C HIS A 136 3.26 8.71 0.33
N GLY A 137 1.98 9.09 0.35
CA GLY A 137 1.57 10.50 0.40
C GLY A 137 1.81 11.30 -0.89
N MET A 138 2.15 10.65 -2.01
CA MET A 138 2.39 11.29 -3.32
C MET A 138 3.54 12.30 -3.31
N THR A 139 4.60 11.96 -2.57
CA THR A 139 5.83 12.75 -2.53
C THR A 139 6.91 12.13 -3.39
N GLU A 140 7.66 12.94 -4.12
CA GLU A 140 8.94 12.54 -4.70
C GLU A 140 10.01 12.55 -3.60
N TYR A 141 11.08 11.79 -3.83
CA TYR A 141 12.16 11.62 -2.86
C TYR A 141 13.54 11.73 -3.51
N GLU A 142 14.52 12.06 -2.68
CA GLU A 142 15.94 11.92 -3.00
C GLU A 142 16.55 10.79 -2.16
N ILE A 143 17.65 10.20 -2.64
CA ILE A 143 18.39 9.20 -1.88
C ILE A 143 19.48 9.92 -1.07
N ALA A 144 19.38 9.85 0.25
CA ALA A 144 20.39 10.36 1.16
C ALA A 144 21.67 9.51 1.08
N SER A 145 22.77 10.04 1.62
CA SER A 145 24.09 9.36 1.61
C SER A 145 24.09 8.01 2.33
N ASN A 146 23.16 7.79 3.26
CA ASN A 146 22.96 6.52 3.96
C ASN A 146 22.05 5.52 3.19
N GLY A 147 21.58 5.90 2.00
CA GLY A 147 20.68 5.08 1.16
C GLY A 147 19.19 5.21 1.49
N GLU A 148 18.80 6.05 2.45
CA GLU A 148 17.40 6.28 2.79
C GLU A 148 16.72 7.23 1.79
N ARG A 149 15.42 7.03 1.57
CA ARG A 149 14.58 7.94 0.79
C ARG A 149 14.14 9.10 1.68
N VAL A 150 14.39 10.33 1.24
CA VAL A 150 13.94 11.55 1.92
C VAL A 150 12.93 12.25 1.02
N SER A 151 11.68 12.36 1.49
CA SER A 151 10.64 13.10 0.78
C SER A 151 11.04 14.56 0.60
N THR A 152 10.86 15.08 -0.62
CA THR A 152 11.31 16.44 -0.98
C THR A 152 10.13 17.36 -1.31
N ARG A 153 9.23 16.89 -2.17
CA ARG A 153 8.10 17.67 -2.69
C ARG A 153 6.96 16.73 -3.09
N TYR A 154 5.76 17.28 -3.25
CA TYR A 154 4.69 16.55 -3.90
C TYR A 154 4.98 16.32 -5.38
N ALA A 155 4.54 15.18 -5.90
CA ALA A 155 4.71 14.84 -7.31
C ALA A 155 4.11 15.95 -8.21
N PRO A 156 4.89 16.50 -9.16
CA PRO A 156 4.42 17.55 -10.05
C PRO A 156 3.13 17.14 -10.76
N GLY A 157 2.13 18.01 -10.77
CA GLY A 157 0.84 17.74 -11.41
C GLY A 157 -0.17 16.95 -10.57
N TYR A 158 0.22 16.36 -9.43
CA TYR A 158 -0.69 15.62 -8.54
C TYR A 158 -1.93 16.44 -8.13
N PHE A 159 -1.73 17.65 -7.58
CA PHE A 159 -2.84 18.52 -7.18
C PHE A 159 -3.64 19.08 -8.36
N ALA A 160 -2.98 19.35 -9.49
CA ALA A 160 -3.67 19.80 -10.69
C ALA A 160 -4.60 18.72 -11.24
N MET A 161 -4.15 17.45 -11.24
CA MET A 161 -4.96 16.30 -11.64
C MET A 161 -6.19 16.14 -10.76
N MET A 162 -6.02 16.17 -9.43
CA MET A 162 -7.14 16.09 -8.49
C MET A 162 -8.15 17.22 -8.72
N ARG A 163 -7.67 18.46 -8.85
CA ARG A 163 -8.52 19.63 -9.10
C ARG A 163 -9.31 19.49 -10.39
N ASP A 164 -8.65 19.12 -11.48
CA ASP A 164 -9.27 19.08 -12.81
C ASP A 164 -10.29 17.94 -12.91
N PHE A 165 -9.97 16.77 -12.34
CA PHE A 165 -10.92 15.66 -12.27
C PHE A 165 -12.14 16.02 -11.41
N ALA A 166 -11.93 16.63 -10.24
CA ALA A 166 -13.04 17.05 -9.38
C ALA A 166 -13.95 18.08 -10.06
N ARG A 167 -13.39 18.96 -10.89
CA ARG A 167 -14.17 19.96 -11.66
C ARG A 167 -14.90 19.37 -12.86
N ASN A 168 -14.25 18.48 -13.59
CA ASN A 168 -14.67 18.11 -14.94
C ASN A 168 -15.21 16.67 -15.04
N GLY A 169 -15.00 15.85 -14.01
CA GLY A 169 -15.29 14.41 -14.02
C GLY A 169 -14.38 13.58 -14.92
N ARG A 170 -13.37 14.21 -15.56
CA ARG A 170 -12.43 13.59 -16.49
C ARG A 170 -11.12 14.38 -16.54
N LEU A 171 -10.06 13.74 -17.04
CA LEU A 171 -8.76 14.36 -17.27
C LEU A 171 -8.67 14.90 -18.70
N SER A 172 -7.91 15.98 -18.88
CA SER A 172 -7.69 16.58 -20.22
C SER A 172 -6.31 17.21 -20.40
N GLY A 173 -5.47 17.21 -19.36
CA GLY A 173 -4.12 17.77 -19.37
C GLY A 173 -3.01 16.72 -19.24
N SER A 174 -1.78 17.20 -19.23
CA SER A 174 -0.60 16.42 -18.82
C SER A 174 -0.29 16.72 -17.36
N TYR A 175 -0.03 15.67 -16.58
CA TYR A 175 0.08 15.77 -15.12
C TYR A 175 1.36 15.14 -14.56
N GLY A 176 2.36 14.87 -15.41
CA GLY A 176 3.61 14.21 -14.97
C GLY A 176 3.45 12.73 -14.57
N SER A 177 2.23 12.19 -14.59
CA SER A 177 1.99 10.76 -14.44
C SER A 177 2.56 9.99 -15.63
N ARG A 178 3.09 8.80 -15.37
CA ARG A 178 3.67 7.92 -16.38
C ARG A 178 2.59 7.21 -17.19
N ALA A 179 1.51 6.86 -16.52
CA ALA A 179 0.39 6.15 -17.14
C ALA A 179 -0.94 6.69 -16.60
N VAL A 180 -1.87 6.91 -17.52
CA VAL A 180 -3.28 7.13 -17.23
C VAL A 180 -4.07 6.05 -17.96
N VAL A 181 -4.93 5.36 -17.23
CA VAL A 181 -5.86 4.37 -17.78
C VAL A 181 -7.26 4.91 -17.52
N GLU A 182 -7.96 5.27 -18.60
CA GLU A 182 -9.31 5.82 -18.56
C GLU A 182 -10.35 4.74 -18.84
N PRO A 183 -11.58 4.87 -18.33
CA PRO A 183 -12.68 4.00 -18.70
C PRO A 183 -13.00 4.17 -20.18
N LYS A 184 -13.41 3.09 -20.85
CA LYS A 184 -13.91 3.18 -22.22
C LYS A 184 -15.13 4.10 -22.24
N THR A 185 -15.05 5.21 -22.95
CA THR A 185 -16.22 6.04 -23.22
C THR A 185 -17.16 5.26 -24.13
N HIS A 186 -18.27 4.78 -23.58
CA HIS A 186 -19.42 4.45 -24.44
C HIS A 186 -19.99 5.77 -24.94
N PRO A 187 -20.20 5.94 -26.26
CA PRO A 187 -20.92 7.11 -26.76
C PRO A 187 -22.26 7.16 -26.03
N ALA A 188 -22.63 8.35 -25.53
CA ALA A 188 -23.94 8.58 -24.98
C ALA A 188 -24.97 8.12 -26.01
N VAL A 189 -25.86 7.20 -25.63
CA VAL A 189 -27.06 6.95 -26.41
C VAL A 189 -27.85 8.25 -26.34
N GLU A 190 -27.90 8.98 -27.45
CA GLU A 190 -28.84 10.08 -27.60
C GLU A 190 -30.24 9.49 -27.47
N ASP A 191 -30.89 9.74 -26.34
CA ASP A 191 -32.34 9.55 -26.23
C ASP A 191 -32.99 10.46 -27.30
N ARG A 192 -33.64 9.81 -28.27
CA ARG A 192 -34.50 10.45 -29.27
C ARG A 192 -35.92 10.56 -28.75
#